data_AF-A0AB36FBM2-F1
#
_entry.id   AF-A0AB36FBM2-F1
#
_cell.length_a   1.000
_cell.length_b   1.000
_cell.length_c   1.000
_cell.angle_alpha   90.00
_cell.angle_beta   90.00
_cell.angle_gamma   90.00
#
_symmetry.space_group_name_H-M   'P 1'
#
loop_
_entity.id
_entity.type
_entity.pdbx_description
1 polymer ?
#
loop_
_entity_poly.entity_id
_entity_poly.type
_entity_poly.pdbx_seq_one_letter_code
_entity_poly.pdbx_strand_id
1 'polypeptide(L)'
;MKGLEQAIANLDSLDRNMVPNASAWAVNRVAANGVSVAVRRVAKETVAGDNRVSGIPVKLVRQRVRINKASASGHSAARIKVNRGNLPAIKLGAAQVRATNRKGPLVRKSSVLRIGRYVFRDAFIQRLANGRWHVMKRIAGKSRYPIDVVKIPLSAPLTTAFEAEKKRMLEEEMPKQLGYALRQQLRLHLTR
;
A
#
# COMPACT_ATOMS: atom_id res chain seq x y z
N MET A 1 -4.16 -33.33 -14.00
CA MET A 1 -3.98 -33.14 -12.54
C MET A 1 -3.31 -34.33 -11.86
N LYS A 2 -3.58 -35.60 -12.23
CA LYS A 2 -2.97 -36.80 -11.62
C LYS A 2 -1.43 -36.79 -11.49
N GLY A 3 -0.70 -36.28 -12.48
CA GLY A 3 0.78 -36.27 -12.43
C GLY A 3 1.38 -35.32 -11.39
N LEU A 4 0.67 -34.26 -11.01
CA LEU A 4 1.17 -33.27 -10.04
C LEU A 4 0.98 -33.78 -8.61
N GLU A 5 -0.17 -34.42 -8.34
CA GLU A 5 -0.44 -35.11 -7.07
C GLU A 5 0.54 -36.27 -6.86
N GLN A 6 0.83 -37.05 -7.91
CA GLN A 6 1.83 -38.13 -7.85
C GLN A 6 3.24 -37.59 -7.56
N ALA A 7 3.61 -36.47 -8.18
CA ALA A 7 4.90 -35.83 -7.92
C ALA A 7 5.00 -35.28 -6.49
N ILE A 8 3.92 -34.73 -5.94
CA ILE A 8 3.84 -34.29 -4.54
C ILE A 8 3.98 -35.50 -3.61
N ALA A 9 3.27 -36.60 -3.85
CA ALA A 9 3.35 -37.81 -3.05
C ALA A 9 4.77 -38.42 -3.08
N ASN A 10 5.44 -38.41 -4.23
CA ASN A 10 6.82 -38.85 -4.39
C ASN A 10 7.84 -37.92 -3.69
N LEU A 11 7.50 -36.64 -3.49
CA LEU A 11 8.33 -35.69 -2.74
C LEU A 11 8.12 -35.83 -1.23
N ASP A 12 6.88 -35.99 -0.81
CA ASP A 12 6.53 -36.21 0.60
C ASP A 12 7.03 -37.56 1.11
N SER A 13 7.20 -38.56 0.23
CA SER A 13 7.84 -39.83 0.57
C SER A 13 9.36 -39.71 0.80
N LEU A 14 10.02 -38.70 0.21
CA LEU A 14 11.44 -38.40 0.45
C LEU A 14 11.62 -37.63 1.77
N ASP A 15 10.86 -36.54 1.95
CA ASP A 15 10.82 -35.77 3.19
C ASP A 15 9.48 -35.03 3.33
N ARG A 16 8.73 -35.38 4.37
CA ARG A 16 7.40 -34.81 4.69
C ARG A 16 7.43 -33.28 4.89
N ASN A 17 8.59 -32.69 5.15
CA ASN A 17 8.73 -31.26 5.36
C ASN A 17 9.07 -30.48 4.07
N MET A 18 9.49 -31.15 3.00
CA MET A 18 9.94 -30.47 1.78
C MET A 18 8.83 -29.68 1.10
N VAL A 19 7.66 -30.29 0.88
CA VAL A 19 6.53 -29.62 0.21
C VAL A 19 5.92 -28.52 1.08
N PRO A 20 5.67 -28.71 2.39
CA PRO A 20 5.22 -27.63 3.27
C PRO A 20 6.18 -26.44 3.34
N ASN A 21 7.50 -26.69 3.37
CA ASN A 21 8.50 -25.61 3.39
C ASN A 21 8.58 -24.87 2.05
N ALA A 22 8.58 -25.60 0.93
CA ALA A 22 8.56 -25.01 -0.41
C ALA A 22 7.32 -24.15 -0.64
N SER A 23 6.15 -24.68 -0.27
CA SER A 23 4.87 -23.97 -0.43
C SER A 23 4.81 -22.70 0.41
N ALA A 24 5.18 -22.77 1.69
CA ALA A 24 5.24 -21.59 2.56
C ALA A 24 6.20 -20.52 2.02
N TRP A 25 7.36 -20.93 1.50
CA TRP A 25 8.32 -20.01 0.88
C TRP A 25 7.73 -19.33 -0.36
N ALA A 26 7.13 -20.10 -1.27
CA ALA A 26 6.54 -19.58 -2.50
C ALA A 26 5.41 -18.60 -2.22
N VAL A 27 4.48 -18.98 -1.33
CA VAL A 27 3.35 -18.13 -0.90
C VAL A 27 3.86 -16.81 -0.32
N ASN A 28 4.87 -16.85 0.54
CA ASN A 28 5.46 -15.65 1.14
C ASN A 28 6.15 -14.75 0.11
N ARG A 29 6.83 -15.35 -0.87
CA ARG A 29 7.51 -14.61 -1.95
C ARG A 29 6.50 -13.90 -2.84
N VAL A 30 5.45 -14.59 -3.27
CA VAL A 30 4.38 -14.00 -4.08
C VAL A 30 3.65 -12.91 -3.31
N ALA A 31 3.30 -13.13 -2.04
CA ALA A 31 2.68 -12.12 -1.18
C ALA A 31 3.53 -10.85 -1.07
N ALA A 32 4.83 -10.98 -0.81
CA ALA A 32 5.73 -9.84 -0.70
C ALA A 32 5.87 -9.07 -2.03
N ASN A 33 5.99 -9.80 -3.15
CA ASN A 33 6.09 -9.21 -4.48
C ASN A 33 4.81 -8.46 -4.87
N GLY A 34 3.65 -9.09 -4.70
CA GLY A 34 2.36 -8.46 -5.00
C GLY A 34 2.11 -7.21 -4.17
N VAL A 35 2.41 -7.23 -2.87
CA VAL A 35 2.37 -6.02 -2.04
C VAL A 35 3.28 -4.93 -2.61
N SER A 36 4.50 -5.28 -3.01
CA SER A 36 5.46 -4.32 -3.55
C SER A 36 4.97 -3.67 -4.85
N VAL A 37 4.34 -4.43 -5.74
CA VAL A 37 3.77 -3.95 -7.00
C VAL A 37 2.54 -3.07 -6.73
N ALA A 38 1.56 -3.56 -5.97
CA ALA A 38 0.33 -2.84 -5.67
C ALA A 38 0.63 -1.51 -4.93
N VAL A 39 1.52 -1.52 -3.94
CA VAL A 39 1.92 -0.32 -3.19
C VAL A 39 2.57 0.71 -4.11
N ARG A 40 3.47 0.30 -5.01
CA ARG A 40 4.12 1.21 -5.96
C ARG A 40 3.11 1.79 -6.96
N ARG A 41 2.18 0.97 -7.44
CA ARG A 41 1.09 1.41 -8.34
C ARG A 41 0.24 2.48 -7.69
N VAL A 42 -0.31 2.21 -6.51
CA VAL A 42 -1.11 3.18 -5.75
C VAL A 42 -0.32 4.43 -5.43
N ALA A 43 0.92 4.27 -4.99
CA ALA A 43 1.79 5.40 -4.70
C ALA A 43 1.99 6.28 -5.93
N LYS A 44 2.13 5.73 -7.13
CA LYS A 44 2.30 6.49 -8.39
C LYS A 44 1.00 7.15 -8.86
N GLU A 45 -0.11 6.42 -8.84
CA GLU A 45 -1.39 6.85 -9.41
C GLU A 45 -2.17 7.82 -8.50
N THR A 46 -1.94 7.78 -7.18
CA THR A 46 -2.69 8.65 -6.26
C THR A 46 -2.33 10.11 -6.52
N VAL A 47 -3.36 10.93 -6.71
CA VAL A 47 -3.25 12.38 -6.88
C VAL A 47 -3.48 13.08 -5.55
N ALA A 48 -2.66 14.07 -5.22
CA ALA A 48 -2.79 14.85 -4.01
C ALA A 48 -2.62 16.36 -4.26
N GLY A 49 -3.27 17.15 -3.41
CA GLY A 49 -3.26 18.61 -3.47
C GLY A 49 -4.15 19.19 -4.57
N ASP A 50 -4.42 20.49 -4.45
CA ASP A 50 -5.17 21.27 -5.45
C ASP A 50 -4.36 21.50 -6.73
N ASN A 51 -3.02 21.34 -6.65
CA ASN A 51 -2.14 21.30 -7.83
C ASN A 51 -2.13 19.94 -8.55
N ARG A 52 -2.97 18.98 -8.13
CA ARG A 52 -3.17 17.68 -8.76
C ARG A 52 -1.86 16.92 -9.06
N VAL A 53 -0.90 16.99 -8.15
CA VAL A 53 0.37 16.28 -8.32
C VAL A 53 0.13 14.79 -8.17
N SER A 54 0.48 14.03 -9.20
CA SER A 54 0.49 12.57 -9.18
C SER A 54 1.66 12.07 -8.34
N GLY A 55 1.41 11.04 -7.55
CA GLY A 55 2.42 10.34 -6.81
C GLY A 55 2.45 10.78 -5.35
N ILE A 56 2.49 9.82 -4.42
CA ILE A 56 2.68 9.99 -2.97
C ILE A 56 3.87 9.11 -2.54
N PRO A 57 4.60 9.47 -1.46
CA PRO A 57 5.70 8.62 -0.98
C PRO A 57 5.27 7.17 -0.74
N VAL A 58 5.98 6.23 -1.38
CA VAL A 58 5.73 4.77 -1.31
C VAL A 58 5.69 4.28 0.13
N LYS A 59 6.56 4.82 1.00
CA LYS A 59 6.61 4.49 2.42
C LYS A 59 5.28 4.70 3.13
N LEU A 60 4.53 5.77 2.82
CA LEU A 60 3.25 6.08 3.44
C LEU A 60 2.17 5.07 3.05
N VAL A 61 2.22 4.56 1.83
CA VAL A 61 1.32 3.52 1.34
C VAL A 61 1.73 2.16 1.94
N ARG A 62 3.03 1.85 1.96
CA ARG A 62 3.56 0.58 2.52
C ARG A 62 3.22 0.40 4.00
N GLN A 63 3.27 1.46 4.80
CA GLN A 63 2.92 1.45 6.24
C GLN A 63 1.48 1.01 6.52
N ARG A 64 0.60 1.06 5.52
CA ARG A 64 -0.81 0.64 5.64
C ARG A 64 -0.99 -0.86 5.46
N VAL A 65 0.05 -1.57 5.02
CA VAL A 65 -0.04 -2.97 4.61
C VAL A 65 0.76 -3.83 5.58
N ARG A 66 0.11 -4.85 6.14
CA ARG A 66 0.74 -5.87 6.99
C ARG A 66 0.64 -7.22 6.29
N ILE A 67 1.72 -7.98 6.32
CA ILE A 67 1.80 -9.35 5.78
C ILE A 67 2.01 -10.29 6.96
N ASN A 68 1.03 -11.15 7.20
CA ASN A 68 1.21 -12.30 8.08
C ASN A 68 1.65 -13.46 7.18
N LYS A 69 2.87 -13.92 7.40
CA LYS A 69 3.52 -14.92 6.54
C LYS A 69 2.94 -16.31 6.76
N ALA A 70 2.97 -17.11 5.70
CA ALA A 70 2.73 -18.54 5.77
C ALA A 70 3.92 -19.25 6.48
N SER A 71 3.64 -20.36 7.13
CA SER A 71 4.61 -21.25 7.77
C SER A 71 4.25 -22.70 7.47
N ALA A 72 5.26 -23.56 7.31
CA ALA A 72 5.09 -24.99 7.06
C ALA A 72 4.38 -25.73 8.22
N SER A 73 4.66 -25.33 9.46
CA SER A 73 4.11 -25.95 10.68
C SER A 73 2.84 -25.27 11.21
N GLY A 74 2.37 -24.22 10.55
CA GLY A 74 1.32 -23.37 11.07
C GLY A 74 0.35 -22.94 9.99
N HIS A 75 0.29 -21.63 9.72
CA HIS A 75 -0.64 -21.11 8.72
C HIS A 75 -0.13 -21.38 7.31
N SER A 76 -0.81 -22.23 6.54
CA SER A 76 -0.41 -22.54 5.15
C SER A 76 -0.62 -21.36 4.18
N ALA A 77 -1.39 -20.33 4.58
CA ALA A 77 -1.69 -19.17 3.74
C ALA A 77 -1.09 -17.87 4.30
N ALA A 78 -0.56 -17.03 3.41
CA ALA A 78 -0.17 -15.67 3.76
C ALA A 78 -1.38 -14.73 3.74
N ARG A 79 -1.56 -13.94 4.80
CA ARG A 79 -2.66 -12.98 4.92
C ARG A 79 -2.12 -11.56 4.78
N ILE A 80 -2.65 -10.82 3.81
CA ILE A 80 -2.35 -9.40 3.61
C ILE A 80 -3.49 -8.58 4.21
N LYS A 81 -3.18 -7.70 5.16
CA LYS A 81 -4.14 -6.75 5.76
C LYS A 81 -3.80 -5.34 5.29
N VAL A 82 -4.80 -4.61 4.77
CA VAL A 82 -4.63 -3.25 4.21
C VAL A 82 -5.53 -2.26 4.94
N ASN A 83 -4.92 -1.22 5.50
CA ASN A 83 -5.64 -0.10 6.11
C ASN A 83 -6.09 0.90 5.02
N ARG A 84 -7.32 0.73 4.55
CA ARG A 84 -7.94 1.50 3.46
C ARG A 84 -8.35 2.95 3.80
N GLY A 85 -8.20 3.39 5.05
CA GLY A 85 -8.58 4.76 5.44
C GLY A 85 -7.82 5.83 4.65
N ASN A 86 -8.41 7.02 4.50
CA ASN A 86 -7.76 8.11 3.77
C ASN A 86 -6.45 8.59 4.44
N LEU A 87 -5.59 9.28 3.68
CA LEU A 87 -4.33 9.82 4.21
C LEU A 87 -4.49 11.29 4.59
N PRO A 88 -4.24 11.67 5.85
CA PRO A 88 -4.19 13.08 6.23
C PRO A 88 -3.09 13.80 5.46
N ALA A 89 -3.40 14.98 4.89
CA ALA A 89 -2.46 15.75 4.09
C ALA A 89 -1.16 16.10 4.84
N ILE A 90 -1.22 16.30 6.16
CA ILE A 90 -0.05 16.58 7.01
C ILE A 90 1.04 15.49 6.91
N LYS A 91 0.67 14.24 6.58
CA LYS A 91 1.64 13.14 6.45
C LYS A 91 2.47 13.20 5.17
N LEU A 92 2.13 14.07 4.22
CA LEU A 92 2.84 14.16 2.94
C LEU A 92 4.24 14.76 3.04
N GLY A 93 4.53 15.53 4.10
CA GLY A 93 5.85 16.14 4.30
C GLY A 93 5.80 17.36 5.23
N ALA A 94 6.88 18.13 5.23
CA ALA A 94 6.96 19.38 5.98
C ALA A 94 5.99 20.42 5.43
N ALA A 95 5.32 21.13 6.34
CA ALA A 95 4.34 22.14 5.99
C ALA A 95 4.98 23.54 5.98
N GLN A 96 4.67 24.32 4.96
CA GLN A 96 5.18 25.67 4.73
C GLN A 96 4.04 26.54 4.22
N VAL A 97 3.86 27.72 4.81
CA VAL A 97 2.91 28.71 4.29
C VAL A 97 3.67 29.62 3.32
N ARG A 98 3.20 29.71 2.07
CA ARG A 98 3.76 30.65 1.08
C ARG A 98 2.74 31.70 0.69
N ALA A 99 3.12 32.96 0.74
CA ALA A 99 2.36 34.03 0.10
C ALA A 99 2.30 33.77 -1.41
N THR A 100 1.11 33.92 -2.01
CA THR A 100 0.98 33.88 -3.48
C THR A 100 0.64 35.27 -4.02
N ASN A 101 1.28 35.65 -5.13
CA ASN A 101 1.07 36.93 -5.80
C ASN A 101 -0.02 36.84 -6.89
N ARG A 102 -0.75 35.71 -7.00
CA ARG A 102 -1.80 35.53 -8.01
C ARG A 102 -3.08 36.27 -7.59
N LYS A 103 -3.46 37.30 -8.36
CA LYS A 103 -4.71 38.05 -8.20
C LYS A 103 -5.91 37.15 -8.55
N GLY A 104 -6.87 37.03 -7.64
CA GLY A 104 -8.15 36.32 -7.81
C GLY A 104 -9.24 36.98 -6.96
N PRO A 105 -10.53 36.62 -7.13
CA PRO A 105 -11.67 37.43 -6.66
C PRO A 105 -11.82 37.58 -5.14
N LEU A 106 -11.01 36.88 -4.35
CA LEU A 106 -11.01 36.98 -2.89
C LEU A 106 -9.77 37.76 -2.45
N VAL A 107 -9.97 39.07 -2.24
CA VAL A 107 -8.97 40.03 -1.78
C VAL A 107 -8.57 39.74 -0.33
N ARG A 108 -7.48 39.00 -0.16
CA ARG A 108 -6.48 39.13 0.92
C ARG A 108 -5.28 38.30 0.46
N LYS A 109 -4.05 38.83 0.58
CA LYS A 109 -2.76 38.15 0.31
C LYS A 109 -2.91 36.63 0.49
N SER A 110 -3.18 35.88 -0.58
CA SER A 110 -3.71 34.53 -0.45
C SER A 110 -2.53 33.58 -0.22
N SER A 111 -2.17 33.44 1.04
CA SER A 111 -1.17 32.48 1.47
C SER A 111 -1.70 31.08 1.24
N VAL A 112 -0.94 30.26 0.52
CA VAL A 112 -1.31 28.86 0.27
C VAL A 112 -0.45 27.96 1.12
N LEU A 113 -1.06 26.92 1.68
CA LEU A 113 -0.36 25.92 2.46
C LEU A 113 0.29 24.90 1.52
N ARG A 114 1.61 24.83 1.56
CA ARG A 114 2.41 23.84 0.85
C ARG A 114 2.83 22.75 1.82
N ILE A 115 2.69 21.49 1.41
CA ILE A 115 3.17 20.34 2.18
C ILE A 115 4.07 19.54 1.26
N GLY A 116 5.39 19.60 1.49
CA GLY A 116 6.36 19.07 0.54
C GLY A 116 6.17 19.70 -0.86
N ARG A 117 5.71 18.90 -1.83
CA ARG A 117 5.42 19.35 -3.21
C ARG A 117 3.93 19.62 -3.50
N TYR A 118 3.05 19.33 -2.55
CA TYR A 118 1.61 19.46 -2.71
C TYR A 118 1.14 20.82 -2.22
N VAL A 119 0.12 21.36 -2.87
CA VAL A 119 -0.42 22.69 -2.61
C VAL A 119 -1.88 22.55 -2.18
N PHE A 120 -2.24 23.13 -1.04
CA PHE A 120 -3.59 23.12 -0.49
C PHE A 120 -4.06 24.56 -0.26
N ARG A 121 -5.01 25.00 -1.09
CA ARG A 121 -5.64 26.32 -1.04
C ARG A 121 -6.69 26.36 0.06
N ASP A 122 -6.79 27.51 0.70
CA ASP A 122 -7.72 27.78 1.81
C ASP A 122 -7.58 26.80 2.98
N ALA A 123 -6.38 26.22 3.10
CA ALA A 123 -6.02 25.30 4.15
C ALA A 123 -5.05 25.94 5.14
N PHE A 124 -5.13 25.53 6.39
CA PHE A 124 -4.28 26.02 7.48
C PHE A 124 -3.92 24.88 8.42
N ILE A 125 -2.92 25.11 9.27
CA ILE A 125 -2.47 24.13 10.26
C ILE A 125 -3.09 24.48 11.61
N GLN A 126 -3.66 23.49 12.28
CA GLN A 126 -4.22 23.66 13.63
C GLN A 126 -3.88 22.44 14.48
N ARG A 127 -3.60 22.69 15.77
CA ARG A 127 -3.49 21.63 16.78
C ARG A 127 -4.88 21.31 17.31
N LEU A 128 -5.30 20.06 17.18
CA LEU A 128 -6.59 19.59 17.73
C LEU A 128 -6.49 19.33 19.23
N ALA A 129 -7.63 19.13 19.90
CA ALA A 129 -7.69 18.81 21.33
C ALA A 129 -6.91 17.53 21.70
N ASN A 130 -6.71 16.62 20.73
CA ASN A 130 -5.88 15.42 20.89
C ASN A 130 -4.35 15.69 20.83
N GLY A 131 -3.93 16.96 20.74
CA GLY A 131 -2.52 17.37 20.68
C GLY A 131 -1.86 17.21 19.30
N ARG A 132 -2.54 16.65 18.30
CA ARG A 132 -1.97 16.41 16.97
C ARG A 132 -2.16 17.61 16.06
N TRP A 133 -1.12 17.94 15.30
CA TRP A 133 -1.20 18.92 14.23
C TRP A 133 -1.87 18.32 12.99
N HIS A 134 -2.86 19.03 12.48
CA HIS A 134 -3.58 18.65 11.28
C HIS A 134 -3.64 19.81 10.29
N VAL A 135 -3.72 19.43 9.02
CA VAL A 135 -4.04 20.35 7.94
C VAL A 135 -5.55 20.36 7.81
N MET A 136 -6.11 21.54 7.92
CA MET A 136 -7.52 21.80 8.07
C MET A 136 -7.97 22.67 6.90
N LYS A 137 -9.19 22.46 6.42
CA LYS A 137 -9.81 23.32 5.39
C LYS A 137 -11.24 23.62 5.81
N ARG A 138 -11.70 24.83 5.49
CA ARG A 138 -13.11 25.21 5.65
C ARG A 138 -13.92 24.55 4.54
N ILE A 139 -15.01 23.89 4.90
CA ILE A 139 -15.97 23.37 3.92
C ILE A 139 -16.66 24.58 3.25
N ALA A 140 -16.83 24.55 1.93
CA ALA A 140 -17.30 25.71 1.17
C ALA A 140 -18.77 26.05 1.46
N GLY A 141 -19.08 27.35 1.61
CA GLY A 141 -20.44 27.88 1.42
C GLY A 141 -21.00 29.00 2.34
N LYS A 142 -20.30 29.47 3.40
CA LYS A 142 -20.71 30.56 4.36
C LYS A 142 -19.65 30.72 5.49
N SER A 143 -19.73 31.79 6.28
CA SER A 143 -18.76 32.15 7.34
C SER A 143 -18.69 31.15 8.53
N ARG A 144 -19.67 30.25 8.68
CA ARG A 144 -19.85 29.35 9.86
C ARG A 144 -19.58 27.85 9.61
N TYR A 145 -18.90 27.44 8.53
CA TYR A 145 -18.72 26.00 8.27
C TYR A 145 -17.83 25.28 9.30
N PRO A 146 -18.16 24.03 9.64
CA PRO A 146 -17.26 23.12 10.33
C PRO A 146 -15.92 23.00 9.60
N ILE A 147 -14.84 22.94 10.39
CA ILE A 147 -13.48 22.74 9.88
C ILE A 147 -13.25 21.22 9.82
N ASP A 148 -12.77 20.69 8.68
CA ASP A 148 -12.38 19.28 8.57
C ASP A 148 -10.90 19.14 8.18
N VAL A 149 -10.33 18.00 8.54
CA VAL A 149 -9.00 17.60 8.16
C VAL A 149 -8.96 17.31 6.66
N VAL A 150 -7.99 17.91 5.97
CA VAL A 150 -7.74 17.62 4.57
C VAL A 150 -7.24 16.18 4.42
N LYS A 151 -8.04 15.38 3.72
CA LYS A 151 -7.81 13.95 3.50
C LYS A 151 -7.55 13.70 2.02
N ILE A 152 -6.59 12.85 1.74
CA ILE A 152 -6.31 12.33 0.40
C ILE A 152 -7.04 10.99 0.26
N PRO A 153 -7.87 10.83 -0.77
CA PRO A 153 -8.63 9.59 -0.97
C PRO A 153 -7.66 8.45 -1.30
N LEU A 154 -7.61 7.44 -0.41
CA LEU A 154 -6.82 6.23 -0.63
C LEU A 154 -7.64 4.95 -0.63
N SER A 155 -8.88 4.97 -0.14
CA SER A 155 -9.68 3.75 -0.01
C SER A 155 -9.89 3.04 -1.36
N ALA A 156 -10.43 3.76 -2.35
CA ALA A 156 -10.68 3.21 -3.67
C ALA A 156 -9.39 2.73 -4.38
N PRO A 157 -8.32 3.54 -4.52
CA PRO A 157 -7.12 3.09 -5.23
C PRO A 157 -6.42 1.93 -4.54
N LEU A 158 -6.46 1.85 -3.21
CA LEU A 158 -5.94 0.69 -2.48
C LEU A 158 -6.75 -0.57 -2.81
N THR A 159 -8.08 -0.51 -2.74
CA THR A 159 -8.91 -1.68 -3.05
C THR A 159 -8.68 -2.16 -4.48
N THR A 160 -8.77 -1.26 -5.47
CA THR A 160 -8.66 -1.63 -6.88
C THR A 160 -7.28 -2.21 -7.22
N ALA A 161 -6.20 -1.62 -6.72
CA ALA A 161 -4.84 -2.10 -7.00
C ALA A 161 -4.57 -3.47 -6.37
N PHE A 162 -5.04 -3.69 -5.13
CA PHE A 162 -4.84 -4.97 -4.45
C PHE A 162 -5.73 -6.08 -5.02
N GLU A 163 -6.95 -5.78 -5.45
CA GLU A 163 -7.81 -6.76 -6.13
C GLU A 163 -7.26 -7.17 -7.49
N ALA A 164 -6.74 -6.21 -8.27
CA ALA A 164 -6.09 -6.48 -9.54
C ALA A 164 -4.84 -7.35 -9.34
N GLU A 165 -3.98 -6.99 -8.38
CA GLU A 165 -2.76 -7.74 -8.11
C GLU A 165 -3.06 -9.13 -7.54
N LYS A 166 -4.14 -9.31 -6.77
CA LYS A 166 -4.57 -10.63 -6.27
C LYS A 166 -4.75 -11.64 -7.39
N LYS A 167 -5.42 -11.26 -8.48
CA LYS A 167 -5.66 -12.14 -9.64
C LYS A 167 -4.34 -12.55 -10.28
N ARG A 168 -3.51 -11.56 -10.60
CA ARG A 168 -2.17 -11.75 -11.18
C ARG A 168 -1.27 -12.65 -10.32
N MET A 169 -1.28 -12.43 -9.00
CA MET A 169 -0.52 -13.25 -8.05
C MET A 169 -0.92 -14.72 -8.13
N LEU A 170 -2.22 -15.02 -8.12
CA LEU A 170 -2.73 -16.39 -8.08
C LEU A 170 -2.56 -17.12 -9.41
N GLU A 171 -2.81 -16.44 -10.53
CA GLU A 171 -2.85 -17.06 -11.85
C GLU A 171 -1.45 -17.13 -12.50
N GLU A 172 -0.63 -16.09 -12.36
CA GLU A 172 0.65 -16.00 -13.07
C GLU A 172 1.86 -16.31 -12.19
N GLU A 173 1.93 -15.71 -10.99
CA GLU A 173 3.14 -15.74 -10.16
C GLU A 173 3.22 -16.99 -9.26
N MET A 174 2.09 -17.43 -8.69
CA MET A 174 2.04 -18.59 -7.78
C MET A 174 2.58 -19.87 -8.42
N PRO A 175 2.14 -20.30 -9.62
CA PRO A 175 2.64 -21.53 -10.23
C PRO A 175 4.15 -21.48 -10.48
N LYS A 176 4.66 -20.32 -10.93
CA LYS A 176 6.10 -20.09 -11.20
C LYS A 176 6.92 -20.20 -9.92
N GLN A 177 6.49 -19.53 -8.85
CA GLN A 177 7.22 -19.54 -7.57
C GLN A 177 7.15 -20.90 -6.88
N LEU A 178 6.02 -21.61 -6.96
CA LEU A 178 5.90 -22.97 -6.41
C LEU A 178 6.82 -23.97 -7.13
N GLY A 179 6.82 -23.96 -8.47
CA GLY A 179 7.70 -24.83 -9.25
C GLY A 179 9.18 -24.57 -8.96
N TYR A 180 9.57 -23.30 -8.85
CA TYR A 180 10.92 -22.91 -8.44
C TYR A 180 11.27 -23.39 -7.03
N ALA A 181 10.37 -23.19 -6.06
CA ALA A 181 10.59 -23.56 -4.66
C ALA A 181 10.79 -25.08 -4.49
N LEU A 182 9.96 -25.88 -5.16
CA LEU A 182 10.04 -27.34 -5.11
C LEU A 182 11.34 -27.86 -5.73
N ARG A 183 11.73 -27.34 -6.91
CA ARG A 183 13.02 -27.67 -7.55
C ARG A 183 14.20 -27.31 -6.65
N GLN A 184 14.12 -26.17 -5.98
CA GLN A 184 15.17 -25.73 -5.07
C GLN A 184 15.27 -26.61 -3.82
N GLN A 185 14.14 -27.07 -3.24
CA GLN A 185 14.16 -28.03 -2.14
C GLN A 185 14.75 -29.38 -2.56
N LEU A 186 14.35 -29.90 -3.73
CA LEU A 186 14.94 -31.11 -4.32
C LEU A 186 16.45 -30.98 -4.47
N ARG A 187 16.92 -29.86 -5.04
CA ARG A 187 18.36 -29.59 -5.17
C ARG A 187 19.06 -29.65 -3.83
N LEU A 188 18.53 -28.97 -2.82
CA LEU A 188 19.13 -28.94 -1.48
C LEU A 188 19.18 -30.33 -0.84
N HIS A 189 18.16 -31.16 -1.04
CA HIS A 189 18.12 -32.53 -0.54
C HIS A 189 19.15 -33.43 -1.23
N LEU A 190 19.28 -33.34 -2.56
CA LEU A 190 20.23 -34.14 -3.34
C LEU A 190 21.69 -33.72 -3.13
N THR A 191 21.94 -32.47 -2.77
CA THR A 191 23.29 -31.96 -2.48
C THR A 191 23.72 -32.14 -1.02
N ARG A 192 22.85 -32.73 -0.19
CA ARG A 192 23.10 -32.96 1.24
C ARG A 192 23.84 -34.26 1.45
#